data_AF-A0A3S0C065-F1
#
_entry.id   AF-A0A3S0C065-F1
#
_cell.length_a   1.000
_cell.length_b   1.000
_cell.length_c   1.000
_cell.angle_alpha   90.00
_cell.angle_beta   90.00
_cell.angle_gamma   90.00
#
_symmetry.space_group_name_H-M   'P 1'
#
loop_
_entity.id
_entity.type
_entity.pdbx_description
1 polymer ?
#
loop_
_entity_poly.entity_id
_entity_poly.type
_entity_poly.pdbx_seq_one_letter_code
_entity_poly.pdbx_strand_id
1 'polypeptide(L)'
;MFISRLKNSLANYDRFAEHRINGLKAVFVLELLFSFNYVFGVPNPYFYYFYIPLTAFAAELVGNTLQEKYLFYFFTVMGSILAVFCFGVFSTYKIFFVFFVFFYSIWLYFTALYSLKSMLVPVPLILSLAAYSMTYGDTNSNFYVALNHSLQTFIAMLVVFAGLFLFPKSYYLSIWRRGFYNALSSMEVVTLAVSHNHDIDVPIIPGTVIMERYAKMISRREKYFSVLKITLLSLDLVMAMSYLVSFRAQLRTPYIVVLHKYLVLLKEHCLERRIVFIAEHERSIFNETYELRTLYQLINSWNYLCSRN
;
A
#
# COMPACT_ATOMS: atom_id res chain seq x y z
N MET A 1 17.09 -15.82 22.28
CA MET A 1 17.37 -16.50 21.00
C MET A 1 16.15 -16.58 20.07
N PHE A 2 14.93 -16.85 20.58
CA PHE A 2 13.70 -16.88 19.77
C PHE A 2 13.26 -15.51 19.24
N ILE A 3 13.38 -14.45 20.05
CA ILE A 3 12.96 -13.09 19.68
C ILE A 3 13.81 -12.53 18.51
N SER A 4 15.12 -12.81 18.49
CA SER A 4 15.99 -12.36 17.39
C SER A 4 15.71 -13.11 16.09
N ARG A 5 15.43 -14.42 16.16
CA ARG A 5 14.99 -15.21 14.99
C ARG A 5 13.65 -14.72 14.46
N LEU A 6 12.68 -14.47 15.36
CA LEU A 6 11.37 -13.91 14.99
C LEU A 6 11.51 -12.55 14.32
N LYS A 7 12.35 -11.65 14.88
CA LYS A 7 12.63 -10.33 14.30
C LYS A 7 13.20 -10.44 12.88
N ASN A 8 14.13 -11.37 12.66
CA ASN A 8 14.75 -11.58 11.35
C ASN A 8 13.77 -12.22 10.36
N SER A 9 13.00 -13.24 10.77
CA SER A 9 11.95 -13.83 9.95
C SER A 9 10.90 -12.80 9.56
N LEU A 10 10.48 -11.94 10.48
CA LEU A 10 9.52 -10.86 10.21
C LEU A 10 10.11 -9.79 9.28
N ALA A 11 11.42 -9.50 9.38
CA ALA A 11 12.10 -8.57 8.49
C ALA A 11 12.25 -9.13 7.06
N ASN A 12 12.37 -10.45 6.93
CA ASN A 12 12.40 -11.12 5.63
C ASN A 12 11.01 -11.22 5.02
N TYR A 13 9.98 -11.51 5.83
CA TYR A 13 8.59 -11.60 5.39
C TYR A 13 8.02 -10.25 4.96
N ASP A 14 8.22 -9.20 5.76
CA ASP A 14 7.74 -7.84 5.48
C ASP A 14 8.91 -6.85 5.38
N ARG A 15 9.70 -7.03 4.32
CA ARG A 15 10.90 -6.21 4.04
C ARG A 15 10.58 -4.71 3.91
N PHE A 16 9.37 -4.38 3.46
CA PHE A 16 8.93 -3.00 3.23
C PHE A 16 8.12 -2.40 4.39
N ALA A 17 7.75 -3.19 5.40
CA ALA A 17 6.86 -2.82 6.50
C ALA A 17 5.41 -2.47 6.07
N GLU A 18 4.97 -2.96 4.90
CA GLU A 18 3.62 -2.70 4.39
C GLU A 18 2.56 -3.35 5.28
N HIS A 19 2.75 -4.63 5.64
CA HIS A 19 1.82 -5.33 6.52
C HIS A 19 1.83 -4.76 7.95
N ARG A 20 3.00 -4.38 8.47
CA ARG A 20 3.11 -3.75 9.80
C ARG A 20 2.40 -2.41 9.87
N ILE A 21 2.52 -1.57 8.85
CA ILE A 21 1.86 -0.26 8.82
C ILE A 21 0.35 -0.41 8.60
N ASN A 22 -0.08 -1.36 7.77
CA ASN A 22 -1.50 -1.68 7.64
C ASN A 22 -2.08 -2.21 8.96
N GLY A 23 -1.33 -3.05 9.70
CA GLY A 23 -1.71 -3.49 11.04
C GLY A 23 -1.81 -2.34 12.03
N LEU A 24 -0.82 -1.43 12.06
CA LEU A 24 -0.85 -0.23 12.90
C LEU A 24 -2.06 0.65 12.59
N LYS A 25 -2.37 0.83 11.29
CA LYS A 25 -3.54 1.58 10.83
C LYS A 25 -4.85 0.94 11.29
N ALA A 26 -4.96 -0.40 11.21
CA ALA A 26 -6.12 -1.12 11.70
C ALA A 26 -6.29 -0.98 13.22
N VAL A 27 -5.20 -1.08 13.99
CA VAL A 27 -5.21 -0.87 15.45
C VAL A 27 -5.62 0.57 15.79
N PHE A 28 -5.07 1.56 15.10
CA PHE A 28 -5.42 2.96 15.30
C PHE A 28 -6.92 3.22 15.07
N VAL A 29 -7.48 2.64 14.02
CA VAL A 29 -8.91 2.77 13.73
C VAL A 29 -9.77 2.00 14.74
N LEU A 30 -9.32 0.83 15.18
CA LEU A 30 -9.97 0.04 16.23
C LEU A 30 -10.04 0.83 17.54
N GLU A 31 -8.95 1.49 17.94
CA GLU A 31 -8.90 2.34 19.13
C GLU A 31 -9.89 3.51 19.05
N LEU A 32 -10.05 4.13 17.87
CA LEU A 32 -11.05 5.18 17.66
C LEU A 32 -12.48 4.65 17.78
N LEU A 33 -12.76 3.48 17.20
CA LEU A 33 -14.07 2.83 17.34
C LEU A 33 -14.36 2.48 18.80
N PHE A 34 -13.39 1.93 19.54
CA PHE A 34 -13.56 1.66 20.97
C PHE A 34 -13.79 2.93 21.78
N SER A 35 -13.04 4.00 21.49
CA SER A 35 -13.19 5.29 22.16
C SER A 35 -14.57 5.89 21.92
N PHE A 36 -15.06 5.84 20.68
CA PHE A 36 -16.41 6.31 20.35
C PHE A 36 -17.48 5.47 21.05
N ASN A 37 -17.35 4.14 21.01
CA ASN A 37 -18.30 3.25 21.68
C ASN A 37 -18.31 3.45 23.20
N TYR A 38 -17.16 3.73 23.82
CA TYR A 38 -17.06 4.03 25.25
C TYR A 38 -17.81 5.30 25.64
N VAL A 39 -17.80 6.34 24.80
CA VAL A 39 -18.48 7.63 25.06
C VAL A 39 -19.98 7.54 24.77
N PHE A 40 -20.36 6.92 23.66
CA PHE A 40 -21.74 6.96 23.17
C PHE A 40 -22.58 5.71 23.49
N GLY A 41 -21.96 4.63 23.97
CA GLY A 41 -22.65 3.42 24.41
C GLY A 41 -23.51 2.77 23.33
N VAL A 42 -22.91 2.32 22.22
CA VAL A 42 -23.66 1.72 21.11
C VAL A 42 -24.22 0.35 21.53
N PRO A 43 -25.53 0.09 21.37
CA PRO A 43 -26.12 -1.20 21.75
C PRO A 43 -25.72 -2.30 20.76
N ASN A 44 -25.34 -3.46 21.29
CA ASN A 44 -24.87 -4.63 20.52
C ASN A 44 -23.81 -4.28 19.44
N PRO A 45 -22.68 -3.66 19.84
CA PRO A 45 -21.76 -3.05 18.89
C PRO A 45 -20.90 -4.07 18.13
N TYR A 46 -20.85 -5.31 18.59
CA TYR A 46 -19.92 -6.32 18.07
C TYR A 46 -19.98 -6.49 16.54
N PHE A 47 -21.14 -6.82 15.99
CA PHE A 47 -21.25 -7.14 14.57
C PHE A 47 -21.35 -5.88 13.69
N TYR A 48 -22.29 -5.00 14.00
CA TYR A 48 -22.62 -3.84 13.15
C TYR A 48 -21.63 -2.67 13.32
N TYR A 49 -21.07 -2.49 14.51
CA TYR A 49 -20.18 -1.35 14.77
C TYR A 49 -18.69 -1.71 14.64
N PHE A 50 -18.28 -2.92 15.03
CA PHE A 50 -16.89 -3.37 14.91
C PHE A 50 -16.65 -4.27 13.70
N TYR A 51 -17.36 -5.39 13.58
CA TYR A 51 -17.01 -6.44 12.62
C TYR A 51 -17.14 -6.01 11.15
N ILE A 52 -18.26 -5.39 10.76
CA ILE A 52 -18.48 -4.94 9.37
C ILE A 52 -17.42 -3.92 8.92
N PRO A 53 -17.18 -2.81 9.65
CA PRO A 53 -16.18 -1.83 9.25
C PRO A 53 -14.75 -2.38 9.23
N LEU A 54 -14.41 -3.29 10.17
CA LEU A 54 -13.07 -3.89 10.25
C LEU A 54 -12.80 -4.92 9.14
N THR A 55 -13.80 -5.72 8.78
CA THR A 55 -13.65 -6.69 7.67
C THR A 55 -13.65 -5.99 6.31
N ALA A 56 -14.41 -4.90 6.16
CA ALA A 56 -14.38 -4.07 4.96
C ALA A 56 -13.01 -3.42 4.69
N PHE A 57 -12.12 -3.30 5.69
CA PHE A 57 -10.73 -2.86 5.48
C PHE A 57 -9.94 -3.78 4.53
N ALA A 58 -10.34 -5.03 4.37
CA ALA A 58 -9.70 -5.94 3.42
C ALA A 58 -9.80 -5.41 1.98
N ALA A 59 -10.88 -4.69 1.64
CA ALA A 59 -11.05 -4.08 0.32
C ALA A 59 -10.02 -2.98 0.03
N GLU A 60 -9.46 -2.35 1.07
CA GLU A 60 -8.42 -1.33 0.92
C GLU A 60 -7.10 -1.92 0.38
N LEU A 61 -6.84 -3.21 0.59
CA LEU A 61 -5.61 -3.87 0.11
C LEU A 61 -5.54 -3.95 -1.42
N VAL A 62 -6.68 -3.82 -2.09
CA VAL A 62 -6.80 -3.92 -3.56
C VAL A 62 -6.46 -2.59 -4.25
N GLY A 63 -6.62 -1.46 -3.57
CA GLY A 63 -6.43 -0.13 -4.15
C GLY A 63 -4.95 0.23 -4.35
N ASN A 64 -4.63 0.84 -5.50
CA ASN A 64 -3.27 1.29 -5.82
C ASN A 64 -3.02 2.75 -5.43
N THR A 65 -4.09 3.55 -5.26
CA THR A 65 -4.00 4.94 -4.79
C THR A 65 -4.81 5.13 -3.50
N LEU A 66 -4.50 6.15 -2.70
CA LEU A 66 -5.30 6.45 -1.49
C LEU A 66 -6.78 6.71 -1.82
N GLN A 67 -7.04 7.36 -2.95
CA GLN A 67 -8.41 7.62 -3.40
C GLN A 67 -9.15 6.32 -3.73
N GLU A 68 -8.53 5.42 -4.50
CA GLU A 68 -9.11 4.11 -4.80
C GLU A 68 -9.32 3.27 -3.55
N LYS A 69 -8.35 3.28 -2.64
CA LYS A 69 -8.42 2.60 -1.34
C LYS A 69 -9.65 3.03 -0.52
N TYR A 70 -9.85 4.33 -0.40
CA TYR A 70 -10.99 4.90 0.32
C TYR A 70 -12.32 4.67 -0.41
N LEU A 71 -12.30 4.71 -1.74
CA LEU A 71 -13.45 4.44 -2.59
C LEU A 71 -13.88 2.95 -2.49
N PHE A 72 -12.95 2.01 -2.53
CA PHE A 72 -13.25 0.58 -2.35
C PHE A 72 -13.76 0.29 -0.95
N TYR A 73 -13.17 0.89 0.07
CA TYR A 73 -13.69 0.79 1.43
C TYR A 73 -15.12 1.32 1.52
N PHE A 74 -15.37 2.53 1.01
CA PHE A 74 -16.70 3.15 0.98
C PHE A 74 -17.74 2.24 0.33
N PHE A 75 -17.45 1.74 -0.87
CA PHE A 75 -18.38 0.88 -1.59
C PHE A 75 -18.59 -0.47 -0.93
N THR A 76 -17.55 -1.04 -0.29
CA THR A 76 -17.69 -2.30 0.45
C THR A 76 -18.59 -2.12 1.67
N VAL A 77 -18.41 -1.03 2.44
CA VAL A 77 -19.24 -0.75 3.60
C VAL A 77 -20.67 -0.41 3.19
N MET A 78 -20.87 0.50 2.23
CA MET A 78 -22.21 0.86 1.75
C MET A 78 -22.94 -0.33 1.11
N GLY A 79 -22.23 -1.13 0.32
CA GLY A 79 -22.76 -2.38 -0.24
C GLY A 79 -23.16 -3.36 0.87
N SER A 80 -22.35 -3.49 1.91
CA SER A 80 -22.67 -4.32 3.08
C SER A 80 -23.88 -3.78 3.85
N ILE A 81 -23.99 -2.46 4.04
CA ILE A 81 -25.15 -1.82 4.69
C ILE A 81 -26.44 -2.16 3.93
N LEU A 82 -26.42 -1.98 2.60
CA LEU A 82 -27.57 -2.29 1.75
C LEU A 82 -27.89 -3.78 1.74
N ALA A 83 -26.87 -4.64 1.62
CA ALA A 83 -27.06 -6.08 1.60
C ALA A 83 -27.64 -6.58 2.93
N VAL A 84 -27.07 -6.18 4.07
CA VAL A 84 -27.55 -6.49 5.42
C VAL A 84 -28.97 -5.99 5.64
N PHE A 85 -29.29 -4.77 5.20
CA PHE A 85 -30.64 -4.21 5.30
C PHE A 85 -31.66 -5.05 4.52
N CYS A 86 -31.41 -5.29 3.23
CA CYS A 86 -32.29 -6.09 2.39
C CYS A 86 -32.43 -7.52 2.93
N PHE A 87 -31.33 -8.11 3.38
CA PHE A 87 -31.31 -9.43 3.98
C PHE A 87 -32.19 -9.45 5.23
N GLY A 88 -32.02 -8.48 6.14
CA GLY A 88 -32.82 -8.35 7.37
C GLY A 88 -34.32 -8.20 7.12
N VAL A 89 -34.73 -7.45 6.09
CA VAL A 89 -36.15 -7.24 5.76
C VAL A 89 -36.76 -8.46 5.06
N PHE A 90 -36.05 -9.04 4.09
CA PHE A 90 -36.59 -10.10 3.24
C PHE A 90 -36.43 -11.51 3.83
N SER A 91 -35.59 -11.71 4.84
CA SER A 91 -35.38 -13.02 5.48
C SER A 91 -36.64 -13.62 6.09
N THR A 92 -37.62 -12.79 6.46
CA THR A 92 -38.95 -13.21 6.93
C THR A 92 -39.66 -14.13 5.92
N TYR A 93 -39.44 -13.92 4.62
CA TYR A 93 -40.10 -14.65 3.54
C TYR A 93 -39.17 -15.72 2.95
N LYS A 94 -39.02 -16.87 3.62
CA LYS A 94 -38.01 -17.90 3.30
C LYS A 94 -37.87 -18.27 1.81
N ILE A 95 -38.98 -18.54 1.11
CA ILE A 95 -38.94 -18.95 -0.32
C ILE A 95 -38.52 -17.77 -1.20
N PHE A 96 -39.11 -16.60 -0.99
CA PHE A 96 -38.77 -15.38 -1.71
C PHE A 96 -37.31 -14.97 -1.47
N PHE A 97 -36.83 -15.13 -0.24
CA PHE A 97 -35.46 -14.80 0.16
C PHE A 97 -34.43 -15.59 -0.64
N VAL A 98 -34.65 -16.88 -0.92
CA VAL A 98 -33.72 -17.68 -1.73
C VAL A 98 -33.62 -17.12 -3.15
N PHE A 99 -34.75 -16.81 -3.79
CA PHE A 99 -34.74 -16.18 -5.12
C PHE A 99 -34.09 -14.80 -5.09
N PHE A 100 -34.42 -13.99 -4.07
CA PHE A 100 -33.83 -12.66 -3.88
C PHE A 100 -32.30 -12.74 -3.77
N VAL A 101 -31.75 -13.60 -2.91
CA VAL A 101 -30.30 -13.75 -2.72
C VAL A 101 -29.61 -14.16 -4.03
N PHE A 102 -30.22 -15.08 -4.79
CA PHE A 102 -29.70 -15.51 -6.09
C PHE A 102 -29.61 -14.35 -7.09
N PHE A 103 -30.73 -13.64 -7.32
CA PHE A 103 -30.77 -12.52 -8.25
C PHE A 103 -29.93 -11.32 -7.78
N TYR A 104 -29.91 -11.04 -6.47
CA TYR A 104 -29.10 -9.99 -5.87
C TYR A 104 -27.60 -10.26 -6.06
N SER A 105 -27.17 -11.51 -5.87
CA SER A 105 -25.78 -11.92 -6.10
C SER A 105 -25.39 -11.77 -7.58
N ILE A 106 -26.24 -12.25 -8.51
CA ILE A 106 -26.01 -12.08 -9.95
C ILE A 106 -25.91 -10.59 -10.31
N TRP A 107 -26.80 -9.76 -9.77
CA TRP A 107 -26.79 -8.33 -10.02
C TRP A 107 -25.50 -7.66 -9.51
N LEU A 108 -25.02 -8.00 -8.32
CA LEU A 108 -23.73 -7.50 -7.80
C LEU A 108 -22.54 -7.92 -8.68
N TYR A 109 -22.49 -9.18 -9.11
CA TYR A 109 -21.42 -9.64 -10.00
C TYR A 109 -21.49 -8.98 -11.38
N PHE A 110 -22.70 -8.81 -11.93
CA PHE A 110 -22.90 -8.16 -13.23
C PHE A 110 -22.49 -6.68 -13.18
N THR A 111 -22.92 -5.96 -12.13
CA THR A 111 -22.50 -4.56 -11.93
C THR A 111 -20.99 -4.42 -11.74
N ALA A 112 -20.36 -5.31 -10.99
CA ALA A 112 -18.90 -5.33 -10.83
C ALA A 112 -18.17 -5.65 -12.15
N LEU A 113 -18.69 -6.54 -13.00
CA LEU A 113 -18.07 -6.88 -14.29
C LEU A 113 -18.17 -5.75 -15.32
N TYR A 114 -19.31 -5.06 -15.38
CA TYR A 114 -19.60 -4.09 -16.44
C TYR A 114 -19.27 -2.64 -16.07
N SER A 115 -19.42 -2.24 -14.81
CA SER A 115 -19.21 -0.84 -14.39
C SER A 115 -17.77 -0.60 -13.94
N LEU A 116 -17.23 -1.46 -13.09
CA LEU A 116 -15.92 -1.28 -12.44
C LEU A 116 -15.25 -2.62 -12.20
N LYS A 117 -14.44 -3.13 -13.13
CA LYS A 117 -13.73 -4.43 -12.98
C LYS A 117 -12.96 -4.57 -11.67
N SER A 118 -12.53 -3.46 -11.06
CA SER A 118 -11.86 -3.41 -9.77
C SER A 118 -12.78 -3.69 -8.56
N MET A 119 -14.11 -3.57 -8.71
CA MET A 119 -15.10 -3.91 -7.69
C MET A 119 -15.38 -5.41 -7.54
N LEU A 120 -14.82 -6.25 -8.42
CA LEU A 120 -15.04 -7.70 -8.36
C LEU A 120 -14.51 -8.30 -7.05
N VAL A 121 -13.45 -7.71 -6.47
CA VAL A 121 -12.84 -8.16 -5.21
C VAL A 121 -13.69 -7.80 -3.97
N PRO A 122 -14.29 -6.60 -3.87
CA PRO A 122 -15.28 -6.27 -2.84
C PRO A 122 -16.56 -7.12 -2.78
N VAL A 123 -17.06 -7.64 -3.91
CA VAL A 123 -18.37 -8.33 -3.96
C VAL A 123 -18.48 -9.54 -3.02
N PRO A 124 -17.51 -10.48 -2.99
CA PRO A 124 -17.50 -11.57 -2.02
C PRO A 124 -17.53 -11.09 -0.55
N LEU A 125 -16.85 -9.99 -0.23
CA LEU A 125 -16.85 -9.42 1.12
C LEU A 125 -18.25 -8.92 1.49
N ILE A 126 -18.91 -8.20 0.60
CA ILE A 126 -20.29 -7.70 0.81
C ILE A 126 -21.26 -8.87 1.06
N LEU A 127 -21.21 -9.90 0.22
CA LEU A 127 -22.09 -11.07 0.33
C LEU A 127 -21.81 -11.89 1.60
N SER A 128 -20.53 -12.08 1.94
CA SER A 128 -20.16 -12.79 3.17
C SER A 128 -20.63 -12.04 4.42
N LEU A 129 -20.46 -10.71 4.47
CA LEU A 129 -20.96 -9.88 5.57
C LEU A 129 -22.48 -9.92 5.69
N ALA A 130 -23.19 -9.90 4.56
CA ALA A 130 -24.64 -10.06 4.54
C ALA A 130 -25.07 -11.44 5.09
N ALA A 131 -24.36 -12.51 4.72
CA ALA A 131 -24.63 -13.85 5.23
C ALA A 131 -24.34 -13.97 6.74
N TYR A 132 -23.24 -13.38 7.24
CA TYR A 132 -22.96 -13.36 8.68
C TYR A 132 -23.98 -12.54 9.48
N SER A 133 -24.62 -11.54 8.87
CA SER A 133 -25.67 -10.79 9.56
C SER A 133 -26.89 -11.66 9.92
N MET A 134 -27.14 -12.72 9.14
CA MET A 134 -28.21 -13.68 9.40
C MET A 134 -27.93 -14.61 10.58
N THR A 135 -26.67 -14.81 10.95
CA THR A 135 -26.30 -15.66 12.08
C THR A 135 -26.21 -14.89 13.40
N TYR A 136 -25.96 -13.58 13.34
CA TYR A 136 -25.83 -12.70 14.51
C TYR A 136 -27.08 -11.90 14.86
N GLY A 137 -28.08 -11.82 13.98
CA GLY A 137 -29.35 -11.18 14.28
C GLY A 137 -30.24 -12.12 15.10
N ASP A 138 -30.70 -11.66 16.27
CA ASP A 138 -31.95 -12.17 16.83
C ASP A 138 -33.01 -12.04 15.73
N THR A 139 -33.77 -13.10 15.51
CA THR A 139 -34.74 -13.32 14.41
C THR A 139 -35.91 -12.31 14.35
N ASN A 140 -35.80 -11.17 15.02
CA ASN A 140 -36.70 -10.04 14.92
C ASN A 140 -36.36 -9.21 13.67
N SER A 141 -36.79 -9.71 12.52
CA SER A 141 -36.72 -9.09 11.18
C SER A 141 -37.64 -7.88 11.02
N ASN A 142 -37.65 -6.98 12.02
CA ASN A 142 -38.38 -5.73 11.96
C ASN A 142 -37.59 -4.70 11.15
N PHE A 143 -38.27 -3.99 10.26
CA PHE A 143 -37.72 -2.91 9.45
C PHE A 143 -36.92 -1.89 10.30
N TYR A 144 -37.45 -1.52 11.46
CA TYR A 144 -36.79 -0.58 12.38
C TYR A 144 -35.48 -1.12 12.96
N VAL A 145 -35.39 -2.42 13.20
CA VAL A 145 -34.18 -3.07 13.72
C VAL A 145 -33.11 -3.10 12.62
N ALA A 146 -33.49 -3.49 11.40
CA ALA A 146 -32.61 -3.45 10.24
C ALA A 146 -32.09 -2.02 9.96
N LEU A 147 -32.98 -1.02 10.00
CA LEU A 147 -32.62 0.38 9.85
C LEU A 147 -31.62 0.84 10.92
N ASN A 148 -31.83 0.47 12.18
CA ASN A 148 -30.94 0.84 13.27
C ASN A 148 -29.53 0.24 13.07
N HIS A 149 -29.44 -1.04 12.68
CA HIS A 149 -28.18 -1.68 12.35
C HIS A 149 -27.46 -1.03 11.15
N SER A 150 -28.19 -0.61 10.13
CA SER A 150 -27.66 0.18 9.01
C SER A 150 -27.14 1.55 9.44
N LEU A 151 -27.80 2.22 10.38
CA LEU A 151 -27.34 3.49 10.93
C LEU A 151 -26.08 3.31 11.79
N GLN A 152 -26.01 2.27 12.61
CA GLN A 152 -24.84 1.95 13.42
C GLN A 152 -23.58 1.71 12.56
N THR A 153 -23.71 0.88 11.52
CA THR A 153 -22.65 0.62 10.54
C THR A 153 -22.24 1.89 9.79
N PHE A 154 -23.19 2.75 9.42
CA PHE A 154 -22.91 4.03 8.78
C PHE A 154 -22.14 5.00 9.71
N ILE A 155 -22.52 5.10 10.99
CA ILE A 155 -21.79 5.91 11.96
C ILE A 155 -20.37 5.37 12.14
N ALA A 156 -20.20 4.05 12.26
CA ALA A 156 -18.89 3.44 12.36
C ALA A 156 -18.02 3.75 11.13
N MET A 157 -18.59 3.70 9.93
CA MET A 157 -17.92 4.12 8.69
C MET A 157 -17.38 5.55 8.77
N LEU A 158 -18.17 6.50 9.29
CA LEU A 158 -17.74 7.90 9.45
C LEU A 158 -16.57 8.02 10.44
N VAL A 159 -16.62 7.30 11.57
CA VAL A 159 -15.52 7.25 12.54
C VAL A 159 -14.26 6.68 11.92
N VAL A 160 -14.39 5.60 11.13
CA VAL A 160 -13.26 5.03 10.39
C VAL A 160 -12.67 6.03 9.40
N PHE A 161 -13.49 6.71 8.60
CA PHE A 161 -13.01 7.72 7.64
C PHE A 161 -12.29 8.88 8.33
N ALA A 162 -12.81 9.35 9.46
CA ALA A 162 -12.14 10.35 10.27
C ALA A 162 -10.78 9.85 10.76
N GLY A 163 -10.70 8.60 11.21
CA GLY A 163 -9.44 7.94 11.58
C GLY A 163 -8.45 7.85 10.42
N LEU A 164 -8.89 7.40 9.25
CA LEU A 164 -8.03 7.30 8.07
C LEU A 164 -7.53 8.66 7.57
N PHE A 165 -8.33 9.71 7.75
CA PHE A 165 -7.91 11.07 7.44
C PHE A 165 -6.82 11.58 8.41
N LEU A 166 -6.93 11.23 9.69
CA LEU A 166 -5.96 11.60 10.72
C LEU A 166 -4.69 10.73 10.71
N PHE A 167 -4.71 9.58 10.05
CA PHE A 167 -3.58 8.66 10.02
C PHE A 167 -2.31 9.33 9.43
N PRO A 168 -1.15 9.27 10.12
CA PRO A 168 0.05 9.99 9.68
C PRO A 168 0.57 9.50 8.32
N LYS A 169 0.58 10.40 7.32
CA LYS A 169 1.07 10.08 5.97
C LYS A 169 2.57 9.82 5.89
N SER A 170 3.33 10.19 6.93
CA SER A 170 4.77 9.93 7.06
C SER A 170 5.12 8.43 7.03
N TYR A 171 4.19 7.56 7.43
CA TYR A 171 4.37 6.11 7.31
C TYR A 171 4.49 5.66 5.86
N TYR A 172 3.73 6.25 4.93
CA TYR A 172 3.83 5.95 3.50
C TYR A 172 5.19 6.36 2.92
N LEU A 173 5.72 7.52 3.35
CA LEU A 173 7.08 7.93 3.00
C LEU A 173 8.12 6.93 3.53
N SER A 174 7.92 6.41 4.75
CA SER A 174 8.82 5.38 5.30
C SER A 174 8.80 4.08 4.48
N ILE A 175 7.66 3.65 3.96
CA ILE A 175 7.56 2.47 3.08
C ILE A 175 8.30 2.75 1.77
N TRP A 176 8.03 3.91 1.16
CA TRP A 176 8.68 4.32 -0.08
C TRP A 176 10.21 4.32 0.06
N ARG A 177 10.75 4.85 1.16
CA ARG A 177 12.20 4.84 1.42
C ARG A 177 12.79 3.44 1.56
N ARG A 178 12.06 2.50 2.17
CA ARG A 178 12.48 1.09 2.22
C ARG A 178 12.47 0.45 0.84
N GLY A 179 11.50 0.80 0.00
CA GLY A 179 11.46 0.46 -1.43
C GLY A 179 12.69 0.98 -2.17
N PHE A 180 13.04 2.25 -1.95
CA PHE A 180 14.22 2.88 -2.54
C PHE A 180 15.53 2.22 -2.09
N TYR A 181 15.69 1.98 -0.79
CA TYR A 181 16.85 1.26 -0.26
C TYR A 181 16.99 -0.15 -0.86
N ASN A 182 15.87 -0.87 -1.00
CA ASN A 182 15.86 -2.18 -1.65
C ASN A 182 16.32 -2.09 -3.11
N ALA A 183 15.82 -1.10 -3.86
CA ALA A 183 16.22 -0.89 -5.25
C ALA A 183 17.72 -0.60 -5.36
N LEU A 184 18.26 0.29 -4.53
CA LEU A 184 19.70 0.60 -4.50
C LEU A 184 20.54 -0.62 -4.12
N SER A 185 20.12 -1.40 -3.12
CA SER A 185 20.81 -2.62 -2.71
C SER A 185 20.82 -3.68 -3.82
N SER A 186 19.75 -3.80 -4.61
CA SER A 186 19.74 -4.68 -5.78
C SER A 186 20.65 -4.16 -6.90
N MET A 187 20.67 -2.85 -7.16
CA MET A 187 21.56 -2.24 -8.15
C MET A 187 23.04 -2.39 -7.76
N GLU A 188 23.36 -2.29 -6.48
CA GLU A 188 24.71 -2.53 -5.95
C GLU A 188 25.18 -3.96 -6.25
N VAL A 189 24.34 -4.97 -6.00
CA VAL A 189 24.67 -6.38 -6.31
C VAL A 189 24.92 -6.56 -7.81
N VAL A 190 24.10 -5.94 -8.66
CA VAL A 190 24.29 -5.97 -10.12
C VAL A 190 25.60 -5.33 -10.52
N THR A 191 25.85 -4.09 -10.08
CA THR A 191 27.06 -3.35 -10.45
C THR A 191 28.33 -4.05 -9.96
N LEU A 192 28.30 -4.65 -8.76
CA LEU A 192 29.42 -5.42 -8.22
C LEU A 192 29.72 -6.63 -9.09
N ALA A 193 28.72 -7.42 -9.44
CA ALA A 193 28.97 -8.62 -10.23
C ALA A 193 29.26 -8.31 -11.72
N VAL A 194 28.75 -7.20 -12.27
CA VAL A 194 29.22 -6.68 -13.57
C VAL A 194 30.69 -6.25 -13.50
N SER A 195 31.13 -5.60 -12.40
CA SER A 195 32.53 -5.18 -12.24
C SER A 195 33.51 -6.36 -12.15
N HIS A 196 33.04 -7.51 -11.65
CA HIS A 196 33.82 -8.74 -11.52
C HIS A 196 33.61 -9.74 -12.68
N ASN A 197 32.88 -9.35 -13.74
CA ASN A 197 32.55 -10.22 -14.88
C ASN A 197 31.83 -11.53 -14.51
N HIS A 198 31.02 -11.53 -13.45
CA HIS A 198 30.16 -12.67 -13.13
C HIS A 198 28.91 -12.70 -14.02
N ASP A 199 28.45 -13.91 -14.36
CA ASP A 199 27.16 -14.11 -15.03
C ASP A 199 26.03 -13.83 -14.03
N ILE A 200 25.14 -12.91 -14.37
CA ILE A 200 23.93 -12.61 -13.60
C ILE A 200 22.76 -12.51 -14.59
N ASP A 201 21.64 -13.14 -14.24
CA ASP A 201 20.37 -12.88 -14.89
C ASP A 201 19.87 -11.47 -14.55
N VAL A 202 19.10 -10.85 -15.44
CA VAL A 202 18.48 -9.53 -15.21
C VAL A 202 17.58 -9.63 -13.98
N PRO A 203 17.91 -8.99 -12.85
CA PRO A 203 17.15 -9.21 -11.63
C PRO A 203 15.85 -8.43 -11.67
N ILE A 204 14.77 -9.09 -11.23
CA ILE A 204 13.51 -8.41 -10.90
C ILE A 204 13.77 -7.64 -9.60
N ILE A 205 13.65 -6.31 -9.65
CA ILE A 205 13.87 -5.42 -8.50
C ILE A 205 12.51 -5.05 -7.90
N PRO A 206 12.00 -5.77 -6.88
CA PRO A 206 10.66 -5.51 -6.33
C PRO A 206 10.54 -4.13 -5.67
N GLY A 207 11.67 -3.52 -5.27
CA GLY A 207 11.71 -2.17 -4.70
C GLY A 207 11.09 -1.10 -5.61
N THR A 208 11.22 -1.23 -6.93
CA THR A 208 10.66 -0.23 -7.87
C THR A 208 9.14 -0.23 -7.88
N VAL A 209 8.50 -1.40 -7.80
CA VAL A 209 7.03 -1.54 -7.73
C VAL A 209 6.50 -0.88 -6.46
N ILE A 210 7.16 -1.11 -5.32
CA ILE A 210 6.80 -0.48 -4.04
C ILE A 210 6.99 1.04 -4.12
N MET A 211 8.09 1.51 -4.71
CA MET A 211 8.30 2.95 -4.89
C MET A 211 7.20 3.57 -5.74
N GLU A 212 6.85 2.97 -6.87
CA GLU A 212 5.80 3.50 -7.75
C GLU A 212 4.43 3.57 -7.04
N ARG A 213 4.05 2.49 -6.35
CA ARG A 213 2.80 2.41 -5.59
C ARG A 213 2.74 3.49 -4.50
N TYR A 214 3.78 3.59 -3.68
CA TYR A 214 3.76 4.48 -2.51
C TYR A 214 4.09 5.94 -2.85
N ALA A 215 4.78 6.22 -3.96
CA ALA A 215 5.01 7.59 -4.42
C ALA A 215 3.69 8.34 -4.67
N LYS A 216 2.66 7.63 -5.18
CA LYS A 216 1.31 8.17 -5.43
C LYS A 216 0.50 8.40 -4.14
N MET A 217 0.94 7.88 -2.99
CA MET A 217 0.24 7.98 -1.70
C MET A 217 0.81 9.05 -0.77
N ILE A 218 1.89 9.73 -1.18
CA ILE A 218 2.57 10.73 -0.35
C ILE A 218 1.77 12.04 -0.32
N SER A 219 1.84 12.72 0.82
CA SER A 219 1.19 14.02 1.00
C SER A 219 1.80 15.09 0.09
N ARG A 220 0.97 15.94 -0.54
CA ARG A 220 1.43 17.12 -1.28
C ARG A 220 2.16 18.15 -0.41
N ARG A 221 1.97 18.09 0.93
CA ARG A 221 2.69 18.93 1.89
C ARG A 221 4.17 18.51 2.04
N GLU A 222 4.49 17.26 1.73
CA GLU A 222 5.86 16.79 1.65
C GLU A 222 6.46 17.14 0.28
N LYS A 223 7.78 16.95 0.08
CA LYS A 223 8.48 17.20 -1.19
C LYS A 223 8.09 16.15 -2.26
N TYR A 224 6.80 16.06 -2.58
CA TYR A 224 6.15 15.08 -3.44
C TYR A 224 6.81 14.98 -4.82
N PHE A 225 7.07 16.12 -5.46
CA PHE A 225 7.75 16.16 -6.76
C PHE A 225 9.15 15.56 -6.71
N SER A 226 9.88 15.77 -5.60
CA SER A 226 11.21 15.17 -5.41
C SER A 226 11.10 13.65 -5.30
N VAL A 227 10.11 13.14 -4.58
CA VAL A 227 9.87 11.70 -4.44
C VAL A 227 9.49 11.07 -5.78
N LEU A 228 8.57 11.68 -6.53
CA LEU A 228 8.23 11.22 -7.87
C LEU A 228 9.45 11.22 -8.80
N LYS A 229 10.23 12.30 -8.78
CA LYS A 229 11.46 12.41 -9.59
C LYS A 229 12.47 11.33 -9.23
N ILE A 230 12.70 11.07 -7.95
CA ILE A 230 13.59 9.98 -7.49
C ILE A 230 13.04 8.63 -7.98
N THR A 231 11.72 8.44 -7.93
CA THR A 231 11.08 7.19 -8.38
C THR A 231 11.30 6.96 -9.89
N LEU A 232 11.06 7.97 -10.72
CA LEU A 232 11.31 7.91 -12.16
C LEU A 232 12.79 7.67 -12.47
N LEU A 233 13.69 8.45 -11.86
CA LEU A 233 15.14 8.29 -12.06
C LEU A 233 15.63 6.93 -11.59
N SER A 234 15.04 6.35 -10.54
CA SER A 234 15.39 5.01 -10.08
C SER A 234 14.94 3.92 -11.06
N LEU A 235 13.76 4.07 -11.67
CA LEU A 235 13.27 3.18 -12.73
C LEU A 235 14.15 3.28 -13.97
N ASP A 236 14.48 4.49 -14.41
CA ASP A 236 15.40 4.73 -15.53
C ASP A 236 16.78 4.12 -15.26
N LEU A 237 17.27 4.23 -14.03
CA LEU A 237 18.53 3.62 -13.63
C LEU A 237 18.45 2.09 -13.61
N VAL A 238 17.35 1.49 -13.13
CA VAL A 238 17.15 0.02 -13.21
C VAL A 238 17.17 -0.44 -14.67
N MET A 239 16.47 0.27 -15.54
CA MET A 239 16.47 -0.04 -16.98
C MET A 239 17.88 0.07 -17.56
N ALA A 240 18.62 1.12 -17.21
CA ALA A 240 20.00 1.27 -17.66
C ALA A 240 20.93 0.16 -17.09
N MET A 241 20.70 -0.31 -15.87
CA MET A 241 21.43 -1.46 -15.31
C MET A 241 21.18 -2.74 -16.11
N SER A 242 19.94 -2.97 -16.56
CA SER A 242 19.65 -4.13 -17.43
C SER A 242 20.44 -4.07 -18.74
N TYR A 243 20.59 -2.87 -19.30
CA TYR A 243 21.46 -2.63 -20.46
C TYR A 243 22.93 -2.92 -20.15
N LEU A 244 23.45 -2.46 -19.01
CA LEU A 244 24.83 -2.75 -18.59
C LEU A 244 25.10 -4.26 -18.48
N VAL A 245 24.15 -5.03 -17.95
CA VAL A 245 24.25 -6.49 -17.86
C VAL A 245 24.33 -7.12 -19.26
N SER A 246 23.48 -6.69 -20.20
CA SER A 246 23.44 -7.24 -21.56
C SER A 246 24.68 -6.87 -22.41
N PHE A 247 25.25 -5.68 -22.24
CA PHE A 247 26.36 -5.17 -23.06
C PHE A 247 27.72 -5.18 -22.37
N ARG A 248 27.89 -6.04 -21.35
CA ARG A 248 29.10 -6.12 -20.49
C ARG A 248 30.44 -6.12 -21.23
N ALA A 249 30.52 -6.78 -22.39
CA ALA A 249 31.77 -6.93 -23.15
C ALA A 249 32.27 -5.61 -23.78
N GLN A 250 31.42 -4.60 -23.89
CA GLN A 250 31.72 -3.32 -24.54
C GLN A 250 31.92 -2.17 -23.54
N LEU A 251 31.76 -2.43 -22.23
CA LEU A 251 31.77 -1.39 -21.21
C LEU A 251 33.20 -1.08 -20.71
N ARG A 252 33.46 0.20 -20.46
CA ARG A 252 34.67 0.63 -19.78
C ARG A 252 34.54 0.41 -18.27
N THR A 253 35.38 -0.47 -17.73
CA THR A 253 35.50 -0.78 -16.30
C THR A 253 35.57 0.43 -15.34
N PRO A 254 36.30 1.54 -15.61
CA PRO A 254 36.38 2.65 -14.65
C PRO A 254 35.04 3.32 -14.36
N TYR A 255 34.11 3.40 -15.32
CA TYR A 255 32.80 4.02 -15.07
C TYR A 255 31.90 3.18 -14.17
N ILE A 256 31.98 1.85 -14.32
CA ILE A 256 31.22 0.90 -13.49
C ILE A 256 31.68 1.00 -12.03
N VAL A 257 32.98 1.17 -11.80
CA VAL A 257 33.54 1.35 -10.45
C VAL A 257 33.04 2.64 -9.81
N VAL A 258 33.01 3.76 -10.55
CA VAL A 258 32.46 5.03 -10.05
C VAL A 258 30.96 4.92 -9.77
N LEU A 259 30.21 4.30 -10.67
CA LEU A 259 28.77 4.03 -10.52
C LEU A 259 28.50 3.21 -9.25
N HIS A 260 29.26 2.13 -9.05
CA HIS A 260 29.16 1.28 -7.86
C HIS A 260 29.47 2.07 -6.58
N LYS A 261 30.59 2.79 -6.53
CA LYS A 261 31.00 3.62 -5.38
C LYS A 261 29.87 4.57 -4.94
N TYR A 262 29.27 5.30 -5.88
CA TYR A 262 28.24 6.27 -5.56
C TYR A 262 26.87 5.65 -5.26
N LEU A 263 26.55 4.47 -5.81
CA LEU A 263 25.37 3.71 -5.40
C LEU A 263 25.48 3.21 -3.96
N VAL A 264 26.65 2.71 -3.57
CA VAL A 264 26.94 2.27 -2.19
C VAL A 264 26.79 3.45 -1.23
N LEU A 265 27.43 4.59 -1.54
CA LEU A 265 27.29 5.82 -0.75
C LEU A 265 25.82 6.24 -0.63
N LEU A 266 25.09 6.29 -1.74
CA LEU A 266 23.70 6.70 -1.71
C LEU A 266 22.83 5.72 -0.89
N LYS A 267 23.09 4.41 -0.97
CA LYS A 267 22.40 3.39 -0.19
C LYS A 267 22.61 3.60 1.31
N GLU A 268 23.85 3.84 1.75
CA GLU A 268 24.20 4.09 3.16
C GLU A 268 23.54 5.38 3.67
N HIS A 269 23.71 6.47 2.92
CA HIS A 269 23.11 7.77 3.25
C HIS A 269 21.57 7.74 3.20
N CYS A 270 20.97 6.82 2.42
CA CYS A 270 19.52 6.60 2.40
C CYS A 270 18.98 6.13 3.75
N LEU A 271 19.70 5.22 4.43
CA LEU A 271 19.34 4.75 5.78
C LEU A 271 19.50 5.85 6.82
N GLU A 272 20.63 6.55 6.79
CA GLU A 272 20.97 7.61 7.75
C GLU A 272 20.21 8.92 7.53
N ARG A 273 19.47 9.03 6.43
CA ARG A 273 18.76 10.25 6.02
C ARG A 273 19.69 11.43 5.75
N ARG A 274 20.93 11.17 5.33
CA ARG A 274 21.96 12.19 5.12
C ARG A 274 22.10 12.56 3.65
N ILE A 275 22.68 13.74 3.44
CA ILE A 275 23.07 14.26 2.12
C ILE A 275 24.32 13.50 1.66
N VAL A 276 24.39 13.18 0.37
CA VAL A 276 25.58 12.62 -0.29
C VAL A 276 26.39 13.76 -0.88
N PHE A 277 27.64 13.89 -0.47
CA PHE A 277 28.55 14.88 -1.04
C PHE A 277 29.29 14.29 -2.25
N ILE A 278 29.26 15.02 -3.36
CA ILE A 278 30.00 14.70 -4.57
C ILE A 278 31.20 15.64 -4.64
N ALA A 279 32.41 15.07 -4.72
CA ALA A 279 33.63 15.87 -4.83
C ALA A 279 33.65 16.64 -6.15
N GLU A 280 34.10 17.90 -6.12
CA GLU A 280 34.02 18.79 -7.30
C GLU A 280 34.78 18.27 -8.51
N HIS A 281 35.91 17.59 -8.30
CA HIS A 281 36.72 16.99 -9.35
C HIS A 281 36.06 15.77 -10.03
N GLU A 282 35.13 15.09 -9.35
CA GLU A 282 34.42 13.93 -9.92
C GLU A 282 33.15 14.35 -10.70
N ARG A 283 32.75 15.65 -10.66
CA ARG A 283 31.53 16.14 -11.34
C ARG A 283 31.58 16.00 -12.87
N SER A 284 32.75 16.14 -13.48
CA SER A 284 32.91 15.97 -14.93
C SER A 284 32.61 14.54 -15.38
N ILE A 285 33.04 13.56 -14.57
CA ILE A 285 32.86 12.12 -14.83
C ILE A 285 31.38 11.74 -14.88
N PHE A 286 30.54 12.42 -14.10
CA PHE A 286 29.09 12.17 -14.09
C PHE A 286 28.38 12.50 -15.41
N ASN A 287 29.00 13.29 -16.29
CA ASN A 287 28.42 13.62 -17.60
C ASN A 287 28.84 12.66 -18.71
N GLU A 288 29.75 11.71 -18.45
CA GLU A 288 30.33 10.85 -19.47
C GLU A 288 29.41 9.73 -19.94
N THR A 289 28.58 9.17 -19.04
CA THR A 289 27.63 8.11 -19.39
C THR A 289 26.21 8.43 -18.93
N TYR A 290 25.23 7.79 -19.58
CA TYR A 290 23.82 7.98 -19.26
C TYR A 290 23.49 7.56 -17.83
N GLU A 291 24.08 6.46 -17.36
CA GLU A 291 23.86 5.87 -16.03
C GLU A 291 24.40 6.79 -14.94
N LEU A 292 25.62 7.30 -15.13
CA LEU A 292 26.24 8.25 -14.21
C LEU A 292 25.44 9.55 -14.17
N ARG A 293 25.01 10.08 -15.31
CA ARG A 293 24.17 11.29 -15.36
C ARG A 293 22.85 11.11 -14.61
N THR A 294 22.23 9.94 -14.78
CA THR A 294 20.99 9.58 -14.07
C THR A 294 21.23 9.46 -12.57
N LEU A 295 22.32 8.81 -12.16
CA LEU A 295 22.74 8.72 -10.75
C LEU A 295 23.00 10.10 -10.15
N TYR A 296 23.67 11.01 -10.87
CA TYR A 296 23.92 12.38 -10.43
C TYR A 296 22.62 13.15 -10.16
N GLN A 297 21.66 13.09 -11.10
CA GLN A 297 20.35 13.71 -10.93
C GLN A 297 19.57 13.11 -9.76
N LEU A 298 19.72 11.81 -9.54
CA LEU A 298 19.09 11.07 -8.46
C LEU A 298 19.70 11.45 -7.10
N ILE A 299 21.03 11.58 -6.99
CA ILE A 299 21.72 12.11 -5.81
C ILE A 299 21.28 13.55 -5.50
N ASN A 300 21.22 14.42 -6.51
CA ASN A 300 20.75 15.80 -6.31
C ASN A 300 19.30 15.86 -5.81
N SER A 301 18.44 15.00 -6.34
CA SER A 301 17.04 14.90 -5.92
C SER A 301 16.94 14.34 -4.48
N TRP A 302 17.79 13.38 -4.12
CA TRP A 302 17.91 12.87 -2.76
C TRP A 302 18.38 13.94 -1.77
N ASN A 303 19.44 14.67 -2.13
CA ASN A 303 19.99 15.76 -1.34
C ASN A 303 18.96 16.87 -1.12
N TYR A 304 18.20 17.21 -2.16
CA TYR A 304 17.07 18.14 -2.03
C TYR A 304 16.00 17.60 -1.09
N LEU A 305 15.73 16.28 -1.08
CA LEU A 305 14.79 15.69 -0.13
C LEU A 305 15.30 15.83 1.31
N CYS A 306 16.57 15.56 1.56
CA CYS A 306 17.23 15.64 2.87
C CYS A 306 17.51 17.04 3.40
N SER A 307 17.66 18.07 2.56
CA SER A 307 18.12 19.43 2.94
C SER A 307 17.21 20.24 3.88
N ARG A 308 16.12 19.66 4.39
CA ARG A 308 15.14 20.37 5.22
C ARG A 308 14.54 19.51 6.35
N ASN A 309 15.17 18.36 6.63
CA ASN A 309 14.95 17.63 7.88
C ASN A 309 16.01 18.03 8.89
#